data_AF-A0A3N5Q2J7-F1
#
_entry.id   AF-A0A3N5Q2J7-F1
#
_cell.length_a   1.000
_cell.length_b   1.000
_cell.length_c   1.000
_cell.angle_alpha   90.00
_cell.angle_beta   90.00
_cell.angle_gamma   90.00
#
_symmetry.space_group_name_H-M   'P 1'
#
loop_
_entity.id
_entity.type
_entity.pdbx_description
1 polymer ?
#
loop_
_entity_poly.entity_id
_entity_poly.type
_entity_poly.pdbx_seq_one_letter_code
_entity_poly.pdbx_strand_id
1 'polypeptide(L)'
;ALLHDFDYEKYPTAEEHPFKGAEILREKGFDDEFISSILSHADYSGVPRDTILKKVLFACDELAGFITAVTYVRPSKSVDEVEVSSVKKKMKDKAFAKAVSRDDIINGAAGINVQLDEHIQFCINAMRKNKEILGL
;
A
#
# COMPACT_ATOMS: atom_id res chain seq x y z
N ALA A 1 5.63 -1.50 -8.04
CA ALA A 1 5.70 -1.53 -6.57
C ALA A 1 6.83 -0.65 -6.06
N LEU A 2 8.12 -1.03 -6.14
CA LEU A 2 9.20 -0.25 -5.49
C LEU A 2 9.26 1.26 -5.83
N LEU A 3 8.87 1.64 -7.06
CA LEU A 3 8.87 3.04 -7.51
C LEU A 3 7.50 3.72 -7.42
N HIS A 4 6.48 3.15 -6.77
CA HIS A 4 5.16 3.81 -6.74
C HIS A 4 5.15 5.09 -5.90
N ASP A 5 5.81 5.06 -4.72
CA ASP A 5 5.85 6.18 -3.76
C ASP A 5 7.19 6.93 -3.71
N PHE A 6 8.09 6.71 -4.67
CA PHE A 6 9.46 7.25 -4.57
C PHE A 6 9.53 8.78 -4.51
N ASP A 7 8.46 9.48 -4.90
CA ASP A 7 8.33 10.93 -4.86
C ASP A 7 7.67 11.45 -3.56
N TYR A 8 7.03 10.58 -2.76
CA TYR A 8 6.18 10.95 -1.64
C TYR A 8 6.90 11.80 -0.58
N GLU A 9 8.13 11.42 -0.18
CA GLU A 9 8.88 12.15 0.85
C GLU A 9 9.13 13.63 0.48
N LYS A 10 9.27 13.92 -0.82
CA LYS A 10 9.51 15.27 -1.33
C LYS A 10 8.21 15.99 -1.73
N TYR A 11 7.18 15.24 -2.12
CA TYR A 11 5.94 15.76 -2.69
C TYR A 11 4.69 15.10 -2.08
N PRO A 12 4.44 15.22 -0.76
CA PRO A 12 3.46 14.38 -0.05
C PRO A 12 1.99 14.77 -0.25
N THR A 13 1.71 15.85 -1.00
CA THR A 13 0.35 16.36 -1.18
C THR A 13 -0.39 15.59 -2.28
N ALA A 14 -1.72 15.48 -2.17
CA ALA A 14 -2.52 14.78 -3.19
C ALA A 14 -2.52 15.52 -4.54
N GLU A 15 -2.18 16.82 -4.53
CA GLU A 15 -1.99 17.61 -5.74
C GLU A 15 -0.65 17.31 -6.44
N GLU A 16 0.33 16.75 -5.72
CA GLU A 16 1.69 16.55 -6.23
C GLU A 16 2.07 15.08 -6.41
N HIS A 17 1.92 14.23 -5.38
CA HIS A 17 2.14 12.79 -5.50
C HIS A 17 0.87 12.12 -6.03
N PRO A 18 0.95 11.15 -6.96
CA PRO A 18 2.17 10.61 -7.58
C PRO A 18 2.57 11.28 -8.90
N PHE A 19 2.00 12.46 -9.20
CA PHE A 19 2.20 13.15 -10.48
C PHE A 19 3.65 13.63 -10.68
N LYS A 20 4.31 14.09 -9.61
CA LYS A 20 5.72 14.48 -9.65
C LYS A 20 6.64 13.29 -9.93
N GLY A 21 6.36 12.15 -9.33
CA GLY A 21 7.04 10.89 -9.66
C GLY A 21 6.85 10.49 -11.12
N ALA A 22 5.63 10.61 -11.64
CA ALA A 22 5.32 10.35 -13.04
C ALA A 22 6.07 11.28 -14.02
N GLU A 23 6.18 12.58 -13.71
CA GLU A 23 6.99 13.53 -14.48
C GLU A 23 8.47 13.08 -14.54
N ILE A 24 9.07 12.78 -13.38
CA ILE A 24 10.47 12.36 -13.28
C ILE A 24 10.75 11.06 -14.04
N LEU A 25 9.83 10.09 -13.97
CA LEU A 25 9.98 8.81 -14.69
C LEU A 25 9.87 8.99 -16.20
N ARG A 26 9.00 9.89 -16.67
CA ARG A 26 8.89 10.23 -18.09
C ARG A 26 10.20 10.83 -18.61
N GLU A 27 10.80 11.76 -17.86
CA GLU A 27 12.10 12.35 -18.21
C GLU A 27 13.24 11.31 -18.26
N LYS A 28 13.13 10.25 -17.46
CA LYS A 28 14.07 9.11 -17.45
C LYS A 28 13.80 8.06 -18.54
N GLY A 29 12.77 8.24 -19.36
CA GLY A 29 12.46 7.38 -20.50
C GLY A 29 11.67 6.10 -20.16
N PHE A 30 10.97 6.07 -19.01
CA PHE A 30 10.00 5.00 -18.73
C PHE A 30 8.78 5.14 -19.64
N ASP A 31 8.19 4.01 -20.04
CA ASP A 31 7.01 4.00 -20.91
C ASP A 31 5.73 4.42 -20.16
N ASP A 32 4.72 4.83 -20.95
CA ASP A 32 3.45 5.33 -20.41
C ASP A 32 2.63 4.25 -19.68
N GLU A 33 2.81 2.96 -19.99
CA GLU A 33 2.11 1.87 -19.30
C GLU A 33 2.67 1.68 -17.88
N PHE A 34 4.00 1.76 -17.73
CA PHE A 34 4.67 1.75 -16.44
C PHE A 34 4.25 2.96 -15.59
N ILE A 35 4.26 4.15 -16.17
CA ILE A 35 3.84 5.38 -15.49
C ILE A 35 2.36 5.33 -15.11
N SER A 36 1.50 4.84 -16.01
CA SER A 36 0.06 4.63 -15.73
C SER A 36 -0.14 3.64 -14.57
N SER A 37 0.70 2.60 -14.48
CA SER A 37 0.64 1.65 -13.37
C SER A 37 0.98 2.32 -12.05
N ILE A 38 1.97 3.20 -12.02
CA ILE A 38 2.26 4.01 -10.84
C ILE A 38 1.07 4.91 -10.53
N LEU A 39 0.63 5.78 -11.43
CA LEU A 39 -0.48 6.72 -11.16
C LEU A 39 -1.73 6.03 -10.57
N SER A 40 -2.02 4.80 -11.00
CA SER A 40 -3.21 4.04 -10.58
C SER A 40 -3.29 3.64 -9.09
N HIS A 41 -2.20 3.75 -8.32
CA HIS A 41 -2.24 3.52 -6.86
C HIS A 41 -2.92 4.67 -6.11
N ALA A 42 -2.99 5.87 -6.70
CA ALA A 42 -3.69 7.00 -6.12
C ALA A 42 -5.07 7.16 -6.74
N ASP A 43 -6.13 7.09 -5.94
CA ASP A 43 -7.52 7.23 -6.41
C ASP A 43 -7.79 8.60 -7.05
N TYR A 44 -7.21 9.65 -6.50
CA TYR A 44 -7.35 11.02 -7.00
C TYR A 44 -6.57 11.27 -8.31
N SER A 45 -5.77 10.32 -8.80
CA SER A 45 -5.12 10.42 -10.12
C SER A 45 -6.11 10.31 -11.29
N GLY A 46 -7.29 9.73 -11.06
CA GLY A 46 -8.27 9.42 -12.10
C GLY A 46 -7.85 8.30 -13.06
N VAL A 47 -6.68 7.67 -12.86
CA VAL A 47 -6.22 6.56 -13.71
C VAL A 47 -6.95 5.27 -13.31
N PRO A 48 -7.64 4.58 -14.24
CA PRO A 48 -8.38 3.37 -13.91
C PRO A 48 -7.43 2.20 -13.61
N ARG A 49 -7.85 1.34 -12.70
CA ARG A 49 -7.21 0.05 -12.40
C ARG A 49 -7.79 -1.05 -13.30
N ASP A 50 -7.49 -0.95 -14.59
CA ASP A 50 -7.99 -1.82 -15.66
C ASP A 50 -7.17 -3.10 -15.87
N THR A 51 -5.98 -3.20 -15.27
CA THR A 51 -5.13 -4.41 -15.31
C THR A 51 -5.02 -5.07 -13.93
N ILE A 52 -4.61 -6.36 -13.92
CA ILE A 52 -4.34 -7.08 -12.67
C ILE A 52 -3.23 -6.40 -11.87
N LEU A 53 -2.17 -5.93 -12.53
CA LEU A 53 -1.05 -5.24 -11.87
C LEU A 53 -1.52 -4.00 -11.10
N LYS A 54 -2.32 -3.15 -11.75
CA LYS A 54 -2.84 -1.90 -11.15
C LYS A 54 -3.76 -2.19 -9.96
N LYS A 55 -4.64 -3.19 -10.10
CA LYS A 55 -5.53 -3.63 -9.02
C LYS A 55 -4.75 -4.16 -7.81
N VAL A 56 -3.74 -5.00 -8.06
CA VAL A 56 -2.90 -5.59 -6.99
C VAL A 56 -2.01 -4.55 -6.34
N LEU A 57 -1.47 -3.59 -7.10
CA LEU A 57 -0.66 -2.49 -6.55
C LEU A 57 -1.47 -1.72 -5.50
N PHE A 58 -2.65 -1.22 -5.89
CA PHE A 58 -3.56 -0.52 -4.99
C PHE A 58 -4.01 -1.38 -3.80
N ALA A 59 -4.31 -2.67 -4.02
CA ALA A 59 -4.73 -3.55 -2.94
C ALA A 59 -3.65 -3.78 -1.87
N CYS A 60 -2.38 -3.75 -2.26
CA CYS A 60 -1.26 -4.04 -1.36
C CYS A 60 -0.70 -2.80 -0.66
N ASP A 61 -0.78 -1.64 -1.30
CA ASP A 61 -0.12 -0.39 -0.90
C ASP A 61 -0.42 0.00 0.56
N GLU A 62 -1.62 0.53 0.81
CA GLU A 62 -2.02 0.99 2.15
C GLU A 62 -1.99 -0.12 3.20
N LEU A 63 -2.31 -1.35 2.79
CA LEU A 63 -2.30 -2.50 3.69
C LEU A 63 -0.89 -2.83 4.19
N ALA A 64 0.14 -2.73 3.34
CA ALA A 64 1.52 -2.98 3.73
C ALA A 64 2.01 -1.94 4.75
N GLY A 65 1.71 -0.65 4.52
CA GLY A 65 1.98 0.43 5.47
C GLY A 65 1.25 0.23 6.80
N PHE A 66 -0.01 -0.19 6.74
CA PHE A 66 -0.81 -0.44 7.93
C PHE A 66 -0.31 -1.63 8.76
N ILE A 67 0.02 -2.77 8.13
CA ILE A 67 0.61 -3.94 8.83
C ILE A 67 1.95 -3.57 9.46
N THR A 68 2.76 -2.77 8.77
CA THR A 68 4.02 -2.24 9.30
C THR A 68 3.79 -1.41 10.56
N ALA A 69 2.83 -0.49 10.55
CA ALA A 69 2.46 0.28 11.73
C ALA A 69 1.96 -0.62 12.88
N VAL A 70 1.15 -1.66 12.57
CA VAL A 70 0.64 -2.63 13.56
C VAL A 70 1.81 -3.41 14.18
N THR A 71 2.84 -3.70 13.40
CA THR A 71 4.07 -4.36 13.86
C THR A 71 4.84 -3.47 14.84
N TYR A 72 5.07 -2.20 14.51
CA TYR A 72 5.90 -1.31 15.32
C TYR A 72 5.34 -0.96 16.70
N VAL A 73 4.02 -1.06 16.90
CA VAL A 73 3.40 -0.84 18.21
C VAL A 73 3.42 -2.06 19.13
N ARG A 74 3.92 -3.21 18.65
CA ARG A 74 4.10 -4.41 19.48
C ARG A 74 5.43 -4.33 20.23
N PRO A 75 5.53 -4.89 21.45
CA PRO A 75 6.78 -4.91 22.21
C PRO A 75 7.94 -5.60 21.47
N SER A 76 7.65 -6.69 20.74
CA SER A 76 8.61 -7.42 19.92
C SER A 76 9.09 -6.64 18.70
N LYS A 77 8.29 -5.65 18.25
CA LYS A 77 8.42 -4.98 16.95
C LYS A 77 8.53 -5.96 15.78
N SER A 78 7.97 -7.16 15.92
CA SER A 78 8.06 -8.19 14.89
C SER A 78 6.73 -8.57 14.27
N VAL A 79 6.72 -8.72 12.94
CA VAL A 79 5.55 -9.14 12.15
C VAL A 79 5.14 -10.59 12.44
N ASP A 80 6.03 -11.39 13.05
CA ASP A 80 5.74 -12.75 13.48
C ASP A 80 4.59 -12.82 14.49
N GLU A 81 4.36 -11.76 15.27
CA GLU A 81 3.27 -11.71 16.26
C GLU A 81 1.99 -11.06 15.71
N VAL A 82 1.99 -10.59 14.46
CA VAL A 82 0.85 -9.90 13.86
C VAL A 82 -0.19 -10.89 13.34
N GLU A 83 -1.40 -10.80 13.88
CA GLU A 83 -2.54 -11.62 13.48
C GLU A 83 -3.62 -10.78 12.79
N VAL A 84 -4.41 -11.37 11.90
CA VAL A 84 -5.51 -10.70 11.16
C VAL A 84 -6.45 -9.95 12.11
N SER A 85 -6.78 -10.56 13.26
CA SER A 85 -7.64 -9.96 14.28
C SER A 85 -7.06 -8.66 14.87
N SER A 86 -5.74 -8.58 15.01
CA SER A 86 -5.05 -7.39 15.51
C SER A 86 -5.04 -6.26 14.50
N VAL A 87 -4.86 -6.57 13.21
CA VAL A 87 -4.98 -5.62 12.10
C VAL A 87 -6.40 -5.06 12.05
N LYS A 88 -7.42 -5.92 12.03
CA LYS A 88 -8.84 -5.52 12.02
C LYS A 88 -9.24 -4.69 13.24
N LYS A 89 -8.72 -5.02 14.43
CA LYS A 89 -8.95 -4.23 15.63
C LYS A 89 -8.38 -2.82 15.48
N LYS A 90 -7.17 -2.70 14.91
CA LYS A 90 -6.53 -1.41 14.64
C LYS A 90 -7.20 -0.62 13.52
N MET A 91 -7.80 -1.26 12.52
CA MET A 91 -8.60 -0.56 11.49
C MET A 91 -9.80 0.20 12.08
N LYS A 92 -10.32 -0.21 13.24
CA LYS A 92 -11.40 0.50 13.96
C LYS A 92 -10.91 1.73 14.74
N ASP A 93 -9.61 1.82 15.00
CA ASP A 93 -8.96 2.94 15.69
C ASP A 93 -8.55 4.00 14.66
N LYS A 94 -9.39 5.02 14.48
CA LYS A 94 -9.17 6.08 13.48
C LYS A 94 -7.93 6.95 13.76
N ALA A 95 -7.43 6.97 14.99
CA ALA A 95 -6.24 7.74 15.34
C ALA A 95 -4.95 6.97 15.00
N PHE A 96 -5.00 5.64 15.04
CA PHE A 96 -3.86 4.78 14.79
C PHE A 96 -3.50 4.74 13.30
N ALA A 97 -2.28 5.15 12.93
CA ALA A 97 -1.84 5.28 11.53
C ALA A 97 -2.82 6.14 10.71
N LYS A 98 -3.11 7.35 11.20
CA LYS A 98 -4.15 8.24 10.66
C LYS A 98 -4.05 8.47 9.15
N ALA A 99 -2.83 8.52 8.61
CA ALA A 99 -2.54 8.78 7.20
C ALA A 99 -2.99 7.65 6.24
N VAL A 100 -3.13 6.41 6.72
CA VAL A 100 -3.45 5.24 5.89
C VAL A 100 -4.94 5.16 5.60
N SER A 101 -5.42 5.21 4.37
CA SER A 101 -6.86 5.09 4.09
C SER A 101 -7.41 3.68 4.40
N ARG A 102 -8.51 3.60 5.18
CA ARG A 102 -9.15 2.32 5.55
C ARG A 102 -10.12 1.88 4.46
N ASP A 103 -10.71 2.84 3.78
CA ASP A 103 -11.57 2.58 2.63
C ASP A 103 -10.74 2.00 1.48
N ASP A 104 -9.51 2.47 1.28
CA ASP A 104 -8.60 1.96 0.25
C ASP A 104 -8.20 0.51 0.53
N ILE A 105 -7.92 0.16 1.78
CA ILE A 105 -7.66 -1.25 2.18
C ILE A 105 -8.86 -2.14 1.84
N ILE A 106 -10.09 -1.69 2.13
CA ILE A 106 -11.32 -2.45 1.88
C ILE A 106 -11.58 -2.57 0.37
N ASN A 107 -11.52 -1.45 -0.33
CA ASN A 107 -11.75 -1.37 -1.77
C ASN A 107 -10.68 -2.12 -2.56
N GLY A 108 -9.45 -2.14 -2.07
CA GLY A 108 -8.33 -2.88 -2.63
C GLY A 108 -8.59 -4.39 -2.66
N ALA A 109 -8.95 -4.96 -1.51
CA ALA A 109 -9.32 -6.39 -1.43
C ALA A 109 -10.53 -6.72 -2.33
N ALA A 110 -11.56 -5.87 -2.31
CA ALA A 110 -12.73 -6.03 -3.18
C ALA A 110 -12.36 -5.95 -4.67
N GLY A 111 -11.46 -5.04 -5.06
CA GLY A 111 -11.03 -4.82 -6.44
C GLY A 111 -10.27 -6.01 -7.06
N ILE A 112 -9.66 -6.85 -6.23
CA ILE A 112 -9.04 -8.12 -6.63
C ILE A 112 -9.93 -9.34 -6.37
N ASN A 113 -11.18 -9.15 -5.95
CA ASN A 113 -12.15 -10.20 -5.62
C ASN A 113 -11.69 -11.18 -4.53
N VAL A 114 -11.02 -10.68 -3.49
CA VAL A 114 -10.54 -11.48 -2.34
C VAL A 114 -11.22 -10.98 -1.06
N GLN A 115 -11.53 -11.90 -0.14
CA GLN A 115 -12.05 -11.50 1.18
C GLN A 115 -10.99 -10.71 1.94
N LEU A 116 -11.39 -9.65 2.64
CA LEU A 116 -10.45 -8.78 3.37
C LEU A 116 -9.55 -9.57 4.34
N ASP A 117 -10.13 -10.51 5.09
CA ASP A 117 -9.39 -11.33 6.05
C ASP A 117 -8.33 -12.21 5.37
N GLU A 118 -8.63 -12.75 4.19
CA GLU A 118 -7.70 -13.55 3.38
C GLU A 118 -6.56 -12.68 2.84
N HIS A 119 -6.88 -11.47 2.35
CA HIS A 119 -5.89 -10.53 1.84
C HIS A 119 -4.94 -10.05 2.95
N ILE A 120 -5.46 -9.70 4.13
CA ILE A 120 -4.65 -9.37 5.30
C ILE A 120 -3.72 -10.53 5.66
N GLN A 121 -4.24 -11.76 5.73
CA GLN A 121 -3.44 -12.93 6.07
C GLN A 121 -2.34 -13.17 5.03
N PHE A 122 -2.64 -13.00 3.75
CA PHE A 122 -1.69 -13.15 2.65
C PHE A 122 -0.54 -12.14 2.80
N CYS A 123 -0.85 -10.86 3.01
CA CYS A 123 0.16 -9.81 3.20
C CYS A 123 1.03 -10.05 4.44
N ILE A 124 0.43 -10.42 5.58
CA ILE A 124 1.19 -10.79 6.80
C ILE A 124 2.19 -11.91 6.48
N ASN A 125 1.74 -12.98 5.81
CA ASN A 125 2.59 -14.12 5.48
C ASN A 125 3.72 -13.74 4.51
N ALA A 126 3.44 -12.87 3.53
CA ALA A 126 4.46 -12.36 2.62
C ALA A 126 5.51 -11.50 3.34
N MET A 127 5.07 -10.65 4.28
CA MET A 127 5.96 -9.81 5.07
C MET A 127 6.81 -10.64 6.05
N ARG A 128 6.22 -11.62 6.75
CA ARG A 128 6.96 -12.57 7.63
C ARG A 128 8.10 -13.26 6.90
N LYS A 129 7.86 -13.73 5.67
CA LYS A 129 8.89 -14.39 4.84
C LYS A 129 10.08 -13.48 4.50
N ASN A 130 9.88 -12.16 4.53
CA ASN A 130 10.89 -11.16 4.14
C ASN A 130 11.25 -10.21 5.29
N LYS A 131 10.93 -10.57 6.54
CA LYS A 131 10.97 -9.67 7.70
C LYS A 131 12.33 -9.00 7.92
N GLU A 132 13.42 -9.74 7.69
CA GLU A 132 14.80 -9.24 7.84
C GLU A 132 15.09 -8.07 6.89
N ILE A 133 14.64 -8.17 5.63
CA ILE A 133 14.84 -7.11 4.62
C ILE A 133 13.93 -5.91 4.91
N LEU A 134 12.76 -6.17 5.50
CA LEU A 134 11.78 -5.14 5.85
C LEU A 134 12.06 -4.45 7.19
N GLY A 135 12.97 -4.99 8.01
CA GLY A 135 13.21 -4.52 9.38
C GLY A 135 12.05 -4.79 10.35
N LEU A 136 11.34 -5.91 10.14
CA LEU A 136 10.15 -6.37 10.88
C LEU A 136 10.35 -7.74 11.54
#